data_AF-A0A228QUM1-F1
#
_entry.id   AF-A0A228QUM1-F1
#
_cell.length_a   1.000
_cell.length_b   1.000
_cell.length_c   1.000
_cell.angle_alpha   90.00
_cell.angle_beta   90.00
_cell.angle_gamma   90.00
#
_symmetry.space_group_name_H-M   'P 1'
#
loop_
_entity.id
_entity.type
_entity.pdbx_description
1 polymer ?
#
loop_
_entity_poly.entity_id
_entity_poly.type
_entity_poly.pdbx_seq_one_letter_code
_entity_poly.pdbx_strand_id
1 'polypeptide(L)'
;MNTTSFVRGALTALGFIVFQAAQAHALPKTQTPAADTTLSVAPHAVTIGFSEALEPAFSSIAVTDSHGQSVVDGKSSVDAGNRKRMQVALTNLMAGTYTVAWIAVASDGHRTQGHYAFTLK
;
A
#
# COMPACT_ATOMS: atom_id res chain seq x y z
N MET A 1 -64.62 19.31 29.57
CA MET A 1 -63.82 20.49 29.98
C MET A 1 -62.38 20.01 30.10
N ASN A 2 -61.51 20.47 29.20
CA ASN A 2 -60.10 20.11 29.13
C ASN A 2 -59.32 20.76 30.27
N THR A 3 -58.35 20.04 30.87
CA THR A 3 -56.99 20.58 31.05
C THR A 3 -55.95 19.50 31.38
N THR A 4 -54.83 19.63 30.70
CA THR A 4 -53.55 18.89 30.73
C THR A 4 -52.79 18.92 32.07
N SER A 5 -51.95 17.91 32.31
CA SER A 5 -50.64 18.11 32.96
C SER A 5 -49.61 17.05 32.55
N PHE A 6 -48.45 17.55 32.16
CA PHE A 6 -47.24 16.86 31.69
C PHE A 6 -46.45 16.28 32.85
N VAL A 7 -45.79 15.12 32.67
CA VAL A 7 -44.37 14.96 33.04
C VAL A 7 -43.67 14.12 31.97
N ARG A 8 -42.67 14.74 31.35
CA ARG A 8 -41.75 14.16 30.36
C ARG A 8 -40.73 13.29 31.09
N GLY A 9 -40.73 11.98 30.86
CA GLY A 9 -39.59 11.12 31.19
C GLY A 9 -38.65 11.05 29.99
N ALA A 10 -37.61 11.88 29.97
CA ALA A 10 -36.60 11.83 28.92
C ALA A 10 -35.67 10.62 29.16
N LEU A 11 -35.79 9.57 28.33
CA LEU A 11 -34.73 8.57 28.21
C LEU A 11 -33.59 9.17 27.39
N THR A 12 -32.56 9.71 28.05
CA THR A 12 -31.28 9.97 27.40
C THR A 12 -30.54 8.65 27.20
N ALA A 13 -30.69 8.06 26.02
CA ALA A 13 -29.80 7.00 25.56
C ALA A 13 -28.44 7.64 25.19
N LEU A 14 -27.42 7.36 26.00
CA LEU A 14 -26.05 7.78 25.73
C LEU A 14 -25.48 6.90 24.60
N GLY A 15 -25.63 7.33 23.36
CA GLY A 15 -25.05 6.67 22.20
C GLY A 15 -23.53 6.80 22.22
N PHE A 16 -22.82 5.70 22.45
CA PHE A 16 -21.38 5.64 22.20
C PHE A 16 -21.13 5.75 20.70
N ILE A 17 -20.74 6.94 20.23
CA ILE A 17 -20.19 7.09 18.88
C ILE A 17 -18.80 6.48 18.90
N VAL A 18 -18.68 5.26 18.38
CA VAL A 18 -17.39 4.65 18.07
C VAL A 18 -16.85 5.39 16.84
N PHE A 19 -15.99 6.38 17.05
CA PHE A 19 -15.17 6.94 15.96
C PHE A 19 -14.18 5.87 15.53
N GLN A 20 -14.55 5.08 14.52
CA GLN A 20 -13.55 4.30 13.79
C GLN A 20 -12.73 5.30 12.98
N ALA A 21 -11.53 5.64 13.48
CA ALA A 21 -10.53 6.31 12.68
C ALA A 21 -10.23 5.40 11.49
N ALA A 22 -10.79 5.73 10.32
CA ALA A 22 -10.46 5.04 9.09
C ALA A 22 -8.93 5.14 8.91
N GLN A 23 -8.25 4.00 8.89
CA GLN A 23 -6.82 3.94 8.67
C GLN A 23 -6.54 4.32 7.21
N ALA A 24 -6.33 5.62 6.96
CA ALA A 24 -6.07 6.19 5.63
C ALA A 24 -4.63 5.96 5.11
N HIS A 25 -3.84 5.17 5.85
CA HIS A 25 -2.47 4.85 5.45
C HIS A 25 -2.49 3.95 4.20
N ALA A 26 -1.73 4.32 3.17
CA ALA A 26 -1.48 3.46 2.03
C ALA A 26 -0.63 2.25 2.46
N LEU A 27 -1.22 1.06 2.46
CA LEU A 27 -0.54 -0.19 2.81
C LEU A 27 -0.60 -1.16 1.63
N PRO A 28 0.44 -1.97 1.38
CA PRO A 28 0.39 -3.02 0.37
C PRO A 28 -0.78 -3.99 0.61
N LYS A 29 -1.52 -4.30 -0.46
CA LYS A 29 -2.59 -5.30 -0.53
C LYS A 29 -2.22 -6.46 -1.43
N THR A 30 -1.45 -6.19 -2.48
CA THR A 30 -0.92 -7.19 -3.40
C THR A 30 0.52 -6.87 -3.75
N GLN A 31 1.32 -7.91 -3.95
CA GLN A 31 2.73 -7.82 -4.33
C GLN A 31 2.96 -8.85 -5.44
N THR A 32 3.59 -8.41 -6.53
CA THR A 32 4.00 -9.28 -7.63
C THR A 32 5.41 -8.89 -8.05
N PRO A 33 6.42 -9.75 -7.84
CA PRO A 33 6.38 -11.04 -7.13
C PRO A 33 5.84 -10.92 -5.70
N ALA A 34 5.26 -11.99 -5.16
CA ALA A 34 4.82 -11.99 -3.77
C ALA A 34 6.02 -11.95 -2.80
N ALA A 35 5.78 -11.69 -1.52
CA ALA A 35 6.81 -11.87 -0.51
C ALA A 35 7.22 -13.35 -0.37
N ASP A 36 8.52 -13.58 -0.19
CA ASP A 36 9.15 -14.86 0.13
C ASP A 36 8.91 -16.00 -0.89
N THR A 37 8.45 -15.67 -2.11
CA THR A 37 8.30 -16.65 -3.19
C THR A 37 9.62 -16.91 -3.91
N THR A 38 9.77 -18.16 -4.36
CA THR A 38 10.81 -18.57 -5.32
C THR A 38 10.22 -18.71 -6.73
N LEU A 39 10.72 -17.93 -7.67
CA LEU A 39 10.33 -17.91 -9.07
C LEU A 39 11.24 -18.82 -9.90
N SER A 40 10.68 -19.47 -10.92
CA SER A 40 11.46 -20.22 -11.93
C SER A 40 11.71 -19.43 -13.21
N VAL A 41 11.07 -18.26 -13.35
CA VAL A 41 11.15 -17.39 -14.53
C VAL A 41 11.37 -15.97 -14.03
N ALA A 42 12.30 -15.27 -14.65
CA ALA A 42 12.60 -13.88 -14.30
C ALA A 42 11.38 -12.97 -14.55
N PRO A 43 10.91 -12.20 -13.54
CA PRO A 43 9.86 -11.23 -13.73
C PRO A 43 10.38 -10.00 -14.50
N HIS A 44 9.55 -9.42 -15.36
CA HIS A 44 9.89 -8.18 -16.08
C HIS A 44 9.72 -6.91 -15.24
N ALA A 45 8.98 -6.99 -14.13
CA ALA A 45 8.66 -5.86 -13.28
C ALA A 45 8.31 -6.31 -11.87
N VAL A 46 8.43 -5.37 -10.93
CA VAL A 46 7.75 -5.45 -9.64
C VAL A 46 6.51 -4.56 -9.69
N THR A 47 5.38 -5.06 -9.21
CA THR A 47 4.13 -4.32 -9.05
C THR A 47 3.60 -4.49 -7.63
N ILE A 48 3.19 -3.39 -7.00
CA ILE A 48 2.55 -3.38 -5.69
C ILE A 48 1.22 -2.65 -5.81
N GLY A 49 0.14 -3.31 -5.37
CA GLY A 49 -1.17 -2.70 -5.19
C GLY A 49 -1.37 -2.28 -3.75
N PHE A 50 -1.92 -1.09 -3.52
CA PHE A 50 -2.08 -0.47 -2.20
C PHE A 50 -3.56 -0.32 -1.82
N SER A 51 -3.82 -0.11 -0.53
CA SER A 51 -5.16 0.19 0.01
C SER A 51 -5.68 1.54 -0.47
N GLU A 52 -4.79 2.53 -0.62
CA GLU A 52 -5.14 3.92 -0.94
C GLU A 52 -4.45 4.44 -2.19
N ALA A 53 -5.00 5.53 -2.75
CA ALA A 53 -4.41 6.20 -3.90
C ALA A 53 -3.13 6.94 -3.50
N LEU A 54 -2.09 6.73 -4.31
CA LEU A 54 -0.76 7.26 -4.06
C LEU A 54 -0.57 8.63 -4.70
N GLU A 55 0.33 9.40 -4.08
CA GLU A 55 0.94 10.58 -4.67
C GLU A 55 2.21 10.19 -5.47
N PRO A 56 2.18 10.25 -6.82
CA PRO A 56 3.25 9.75 -7.68
C PRO A 56 4.60 10.43 -7.44
N ALA A 57 4.61 11.72 -7.12
CA ALA A 57 5.86 12.46 -6.94
C ALA A 57 6.65 12.01 -5.69
N PHE A 58 6.00 11.35 -4.74
CA PHE A 58 6.59 10.97 -3.45
C PHE A 58 6.54 9.47 -3.15
N SER A 59 6.10 8.65 -4.12
CA SER A 59 6.01 7.20 -3.98
C SER A 59 6.97 6.51 -4.93
N SER A 60 7.65 5.45 -4.47
CA SER A 60 8.65 4.74 -5.27
C SER A 60 8.84 3.29 -4.84
N ILE A 61 9.34 2.49 -5.79
CA ILE A 61 9.88 1.14 -5.57
C ILE A 61 11.36 1.17 -5.96
N ALA A 62 12.19 0.52 -5.14
CA ALA A 62 13.56 0.17 -5.45
C ALA A 62 13.71 -1.36 -5.34
N VAL A 63 14.54 -1.94 -6.20
CA VAL A 63 14.82 -3.37 -6.18
C VAL A 63 16.33 -3.57 -6.27
N THR A 64 16.89 -4.34 -5.33
CA THR A 64 18.31 -4.62 -5.28
C THR A 64 18.59 -6.12 -5.20
N ASP A 65 19.73 -6.55 -5.71
CA ASP A 65 20.24 -7.91 -5.50
C ASP A 65 20.89 -8.09 -4.11
N SER A 66 21.47 -9.26 -3.86
CA SER A 66 22.17 -9.59 -2.61
C SER A 66 23.46 -8.80 -2.38
N HIS A 67 23.99 -8.14 -3.40
CA HIS A 67 25.15 -7.24 -3.32
C HIS A 67 24.73 -5.77 -3.11
N GLY A 68 23.42 -5.50 -3.02
CA GLY A 68 22.88 -4.15 -2.91
C GLY A 68 22.90 -3.37 -4.24
N GLN A 69 23.17 -4.03 -5.37
CA GLN A 69 23.13 -3.39 -6.68
C GLN A 69 21.69 -3.23 -7.14
N SER A 70 21.37 -2.06 -7.66
CA SER A 70 20.05 -1.78 -8.24
C SER A 70 19.83 -2.61 -9.50
N VAL A 71 18.67 -3.25 -9.59
CA VAL A 71 18.25 -4.06 -10.75
C VAL A 71 16.98 -3.51 -11.42
N VAL A 72 16.67 -2.23 -11.17
CA VAL A 72 15.55 -1.55 -11.83
C VAL A 72 15.96 -1.03 -13.20
N ASP A 73 15.04 -1.11 -14.17
CA ASP A 73 15.17 -0.50 -15.48
C ASP A 73 14.32 0.79 -15.53
N GLY A 74 14.95 1.92 -15.26
CA GLY A 74 14.30 3.23 -15.24
C GLY A 74 13.65 3.58 -13.89
N LYS A 75 12.62 4.43 -13.93
CA LYS A 75 11.96 4.98 -12.74
C LYS A 75 10.73 4.18 -12.36
N SER A 76 10.52 3.98 -11.06
CA SER A 76 9.23 3.55 -10.52
C SER A 76 8.13 4.56 -10.91
N SER A 77 6.92 4.06 -11.13
CA SER A 77 5.77 4.87 -11.52
C SER A 77 4.50 4.40 -10.83
N VAL A 78 3.66 5.35 -10.44
CA VAL A 78 2.27 5.10 -10.05
C VAL A 78 1.42 5.14 -11.31
N ASP A 79 0.54 4.16 -11.50
CA ASP A 79 -0.33 4.10 -12.68
C ASP A 79 -1.34 5.26 -12.68
N ALA A 80 -1.45 5.96 -13.82
CA ALA A 80 -2.31 7.13 -13.98
C ALA A 80 -3.82 6.78 -14.00
N GLY A 81 -4.20 5.63 -14.54
CA GLY A 81 -5.58 5.10 -14.54
C GLY A 81 -5.97 4.36 -13.26
N ASN A 82 -5.00 3.92 -12.46
CA ASN A 82 -5.21 3.32 -11.15
C ASN A 82 -4.09 3.72 -10.18
N ARG A 83 -4.29 4.85 -9.48
CA ARG A 83 -3.30 5.39 -8.53
C ARG A 83 -3.08 4.54 -7.29
N LYS A 84 -3.81 3.43 -7.11
CA LYS A 84 -3.51 2.44 -6.06
C LYS A 84 -2.47 1.42 -6.52
N ARG A 85 -1.92 1.52 -7.73
CA ARG A 85 -0.93 0.60 -8.28
C ARG A 85 0.37 1.34 -8.57
N MET A 86 1.48 0.79 -8.09
CA MET A 86 2.82 1.26 -8.37
C MET A 86 3.65 0.13 -8.95
N GLN A 87 4.51 0.45 -9.92
CA GLN A 87 5.34 -0.53 -10.59
C GLN A 87 6.71 0.03 -10.97
N VAL A 88 7.70 -0.84 -11.07
CA VAL A 88 9.02 -0.55 -11.62
C VAL A 88 9.46 -1.71 -12.51
N ALA A 89 9.98 -1.40 -13.70
CA ALA A 89 10.55 -2.41 -14.58
C ALA A 89 11.88 -2.92 -14.02
N LEU A 90 12.24 -4.15 -14.37
CA LEU A 90 13.46 -4.81 -13.94
C LEU A 90 14.37 -5.05 -15.14
N THR A 91 15.68 -5.01 -14.89
CA THR A 91 16.67 -5.52 -15.85
C THR A 91 16.58 -7.04 -15.95
N ASN A 92 17.39 -7.64 -16.82
CA ASN A 92 17.53 -9.09 -16.86
C ASN A 92 18.12 -9.61 -15.54
N LEU A 93 17.34 -10.41 -14.83
CA LEU A 93 17.72 -10.96 -13.53
C LEU A 93 18.46 -12.30 -13.68
N MET A 94 19.51 -12.47 -12.88
CA MET A 94 20.18 -13.76 -12.67
C MET A 94 19.55 -14.52 -11.49
N ALA A 95 19.84 -15.81 -11.35
CA ALA A 95 19.46 -16.54 -10.15
C ALA A 95 20.04 -15.87 -8.89
N GLY A 96 19.23 -15.68 -7.86
CA GLY A 96 19.59 -14.94 -6.66
C GLY A 96 18.40 -14.44 -5.87
N THR A 97 18.68 -13.82 -4.73
CA THR A 97 17.68 -13.19 -3.86
C THR A 97 17.65 -11.69 -4.13
N TYR A 98 16.44 -11.15 -4.24
CA TYR A 98 16.17 -9.75 -4.52
C TYR A 98 15.37 -9.13 -3.39
N THR A 99 15.74 -7.92 -2.99
CA THR A 99 14.99 -7.12 -2.00
C THR A 99 14.22 -6.05 -2.73
N VAL A 100 12.92 -5.99 -2.49
CA VAL A 100 12.02 -4.92 -2.93
C VAL A 100 11.78 -3.99 -1.75
N ALA A 101 12.23 -2.74 -1.86
CA ALA A 101 11.91 -1.67 -0.92
C ALA A 101 10.91 -0.70 -1.54
N TRP A 102 9.98 -0.18 -0.75
CA TRP A 102 8.95 0.74 -1.24
C TRP A 102 8.68 1.87 -0.25
N ILE A 103 8.30 3.02 -0.80
CA ILE A 103 7.75 4.18 -0.10
C ILE A 103 6.40 4.49 -0.76
N ALA A 104 5.37 4.66 0.05
CA ALA A 104 4.03 5.02 -0.40
C ALA A 104 3.57 6.26 0.36
N VAL A 105 3.14 7.29 -0.38
CA VAL A 105 2.52 8.48 0.20
C VAL A 105 1.07 8.51 -0.25
N ALA A 106 0.14 8.43 0.69
CA ALA A 106 -1.28 8.53 0.40
C ALA A 106 -1.67 9.97 0.02
N SER A 107 -2.84 10.14 -0.58
CA SER A 107 -3.33 11.45 -1.02
C SER A 107 -3.56 12.46 0.13
N ASP A 108 -3.65 11.98 1.38
CA ASP A 108 -3.71 12.80 2.59
C ASP A 108 -2.32 13.25 3.11
N GLY A 109 -1.25 12.80 2.45
CA GLY A 109 0.14 13.13 2.79
C GLY A 109 0.83 12.15 3.75
N HIS A 110 0.13 11.15 4.29
CA HIS A 110 0.77 10.17 5.18
C HIS A 110 1.73 9.26 4.40
N ARG A 111 2.98 9.21 4.85
CA ARG A 111 4.03 8.33 4.33
C ARG A 111 4.08 7.01 5.09
N THR A 112 4.10 5.91 4.35
CA THR A 112 4.44 4.57 4.82
C THR A 112 5.59 4.01 3.98
N GLN A 113 6.31 3.02 4.51
CA GLN A 113 7.40 2.37 3.81
C GLN A 113 7.58 0.94 4.32
N GLY A 114 8.26 0.11 3.52
CA GLY A 114 8.57 -1.27 3.90
C GLY A 114 9.44 -1.96 2.88
N HIS A 115 9.67 -3.24 3.10
CA HIS A 115 10.41 -4.08 2.17
C HIS A 115 9.95 -5.54 2.25
N TYR A 116 10.26 -6.31 1.23
CA TYR A 116 10.13 -7.77 1.20
C TYR A 116 11.16 -8.37 0.24
N ALA A 117 11.31 -9.69 0.24
CA ALA A 117 12.23 -10.38 -0.67
C ALA A 117 11.50 -11.36 -1.59
N PHE A 118 12.12 -11.68 -2.73
CA PHE A 118 11.80 -12.85 -3.55
C PHE A 118 13.10 -13.48 -4.07
N THR A 119 13.04 -14.76 -4.45
CA THR A 119 14.18 -15.49 -5.00
C THR A 119 13.89 -15.91 -6.44
N LEU A 120 14.89 -15.81 -7.32
CA LEU A 120 14.89 -16.43 -8.64
C LEU A 120 15.87 -17.61 -8.61
N LYS A 121 15.44 -18.79 -9.03
CA LYS A 121 16.29 -19.99 -9.13
C LYS A 121 16.78 -20.25 -10.54
#